data_AF-A0A954F4G8-F1
#
_entry.id   AF-A0A954F4G8-F1
#
_cell.length_a   1.000
_cell.length_b   1.000
_cell.length_c   1.000
_cell.angle_alpha   90.00
_cell.angle_beta   90.00
_cell.angle_gamma   90.00
#
_symmetry.space_group_name_H-M   'P 1'
#
loop_
_entity.id
_entity.type
_entity.pdbx_description
1 polymer ?
#
loop_
_entity_poly.entity_id
_entity_poly.type
_entity_poly.pdbx_seq_one_letter_code
_entity_poly.pdbx_strand_id
1 'polypeptide(L)'
;MESANPYQSPRAIQRKVHGARGRPSRWLIAFLINLPLPVVLGIGSSEGAAIFGMVLGIVALGVAGWTFCVVALRFSNCFALATGILAISQFFPVLQFIAGLIAIELVFIGRPGPFMEEGPTTELVTFTDGLFTTLITGILLAIPAVLLGLFLRYVWPGYARREQRPRSLSH
;
A
#
# COMPACT_ATOMS: atom_id res chain seq x y z
N MET A 1 -0.63 -35.57 -15.12
CA MET A 1 -0.98 -35.71 -13.69
C MET A 1 0.31 -35.99 -12.94
N GLU A 2 0.92 -34.99 -12.31
CA GLU A 2 2.09 -35.21 -11.46
C GLU A 2 1.64 -35.98 -10.22
N SER A 3 2.07 -37.23 -10.08
CA SER A 3 1.85 -38.02 -8.87
C SER A 3 2.63 -37.37 -7.73
N ALA A 4 1.92 -37.01 -6.66
CA ALA A 4 2.55 -36.45 -5.47
C ALA A 4 3.62 -37.42 -4.94
N ASN A 5 4.86 -36.97 -4.86
CA ASN A 5 5.98 -37.79 -4.41
C ASN A 5 5.71 -38.26 -2.97
N PRO A 6 5.53 -39.57 -2.72
CA PRO A 6 5.17 -40.10 -1.41
C PRO A 6 6.27 -39.95 -0.35
N TYR A 7 7.49 -39.56 -0.75
CA TYR A 7 8.62 -39.34 0.14
C TYR A 7 8.81 -37.88 0.58
N GLN A 8 7.84 -36.99 0.33
CA GLN A 8 7.90 -35.65 0.94
C GLN A 8 7.79 -35.74 2.45
N SER A 9 8.93 -35.61 3.14
CA SER A 9 8.95 -35.61 4.60
C SER A 9 8.04 -34.51 5.17
N PRO A 10 7.31 -34.76 6.28
CA PRO A 10 6.42 -33.77 6.90
C PRO A 10 7.09 -32.42 7.22
N ARG A 11 8.43 -32.44 7.38
CA ARG A 11 9.26 -31.25 7.61
C ARG A 11 9.29 -30.28 6.43
N ALA A 12 9.14 -30.76 5.19
CA ALA A 12 9.08 -29.91 4.00
C ALA A 12 7.80 -29.05 3.97
N ILE A 13 6.68 -29.59 4.47
CA ILE A 13 5.41 -28.89 4.57
C ILE A 13 5.47 -27.83 5.69
N GLN A 14 6.02 -28.17 6.86
CA GLN A 14 6.16 -27.21 7.98
C GLN A 14 7.09 -26.03 7.68
N ARG A 15 8.16 -26.23 6.89
CA ARG A 15 9.06 -25.13 6.46
C ARG A 15 8.37 -24.13 5.55
N LYS A 16 7.43 -24.58 4.70
CA LYS A 16 6.66 -23.69 3.81
C LYS A 16 5.76 -22.73 4.59
N VAL A 17 5.23 -23.18 5.74
CA VAL A 17 4.38 -22.36 6.63
C VAL A 17 5.19 -21.30 7.39
N HIS A 18 6.40 -21.62 7.84
CA HIS A 18 7.22 -20.67 8.62
C HIS A 18 7.80 -19.52 7.76
N GLY A 19 8.07 -19.74 6.47
CA GLY A 19 8.57 -18.70 5.55
C GLY A 19 7.53 -17.61 5.20
N ALA A 20 6.25 -17.83 5.48
CA ALA A 20 5.19 -16.86 5.23
C ALA A 20 5.04 -15.80 6.35
N ARG A 21 5.48 -16.12 7.58
CA ARG A 21 5.27 -15.26 8.77
C ARG A 21 6.05 -13.93 8.75
N GLY A 22 7.15 -13.84 8.03
CA GLY A 22 8.01 -12.64 8.00
C GLY A 22 7.66 -11.59 6.94
N ARG A 23 6.63 -11.83 6.12
CA ARG A 23 6.23 -10.94 5.01
C ARG A 23 5.27 -9.82 5.42
N PRO A 24 4.22 -10.09 6.23
CA PRO A 24 3.27 -9.03 6.55
C PRO A 24 3.88 -8.00 7.51
N SER A 25 4.89 -8.38 8.30
CA SER A 25 5.67 -7.43 9.11
C SER A 25 6.44 -6.41 8.28
N ARG A 26 6.99 -6.79 7.11
CA ARG A 26 7.69 -5.86 6.22
C ARG A 26 6.75 -4.82 5.62
N TRP A 27 5.56 -5.25 5.21
CA TRP A 27 4.53 -4.34 4.74
C TRP A 27 4.11 -3.37 5.85
N LEU A 28 3.92 -3.87 7.08
CA LEU A 28 3.54 -3.02 8.21
C LEU A 28 4.62 -1.98 8.52
N ILE A 29 5.90 -2.38 8.51
CA ILE A 29 7.02 -1.45 8.70
C ILE A 29 7.04 -0.39 7.60
N ALA A 30 6.92 -0.80 6.32
CA ALA A 30 6.86 0.15 5.22
C ALA A 30 5.68 1.11 5.36
N PHE A 31 4.49 0.60 5.69
CA PHE A 31 3.29 1.40 5.90
C PHE A 31 3.45 2.40 7.05
N LEU A 32 3.99 1.98 8.19
CA LEU A 32 4.22 2.83 9.34
C LEU A 32 5.27 3.92 9.08
N ILE A 33 6.36 3.58 8.37
CA ILE A 33 7.33 4.58 7.92
C ILE A 33 6.67 5.57 6.96
N ASN A 34 5.73 5.11 6.14
CA ASN A 34 5.02 5.95 5.19
C ASN A 34 3.93 6.84 5.81
N LEU A 35 3.54 6.59 7.05
CA LEU A 35 2.38 7.23 7.65
C LEU A 35 2.57 8.70 8.07
N PRO A 36 3.74 9.15 8.59
CA PRO A 36 3.87 10.48 9.15
C PRO A 36 3.55 11.60 8.15
N LEU A 37 4.00 11.48 6.90
CA LEU A 37 3.81 12.54 5.91
C LEU A 37 2.32 12.74 5.52
N PRO A 38 1.56 11.70 5.13
CA PRO A 38 0.11 11.81 4.94
C PRO A 38 -0.64 12.33 6.16
N VAL A 39 -0.22 11.96 7.37
CA VAL A 39 -0.87 12.42 8.62
C VAL A 39 -0.60 13.90 8.86
N VAL A 40 0.64 14.36 8.71
CA VAL A 40 1.00 15.78 8.89
C VAL A 40 0.30 16.65 7.85
N LEU A 41 0.35 16.26 6.58
CA LEU A 41 -0.32 17.01 5.50
C LEU A 41 -1.84 16.98 5.67
N GLY A 42 -2.39 15.83 6.03
CA GLY A 42 -3.81 15.63 6.21
C GLY A 42 -4.41 16.42 7.37
N ILE A 43 -3.77 16.39 8.53
CA ILE A 43 -4.22 17.16 9.70
C ILE A 43 -4.14 18.66 9.42
N GLY A 44 -3.13 19.12 8.67
CA GLY A 44 -2.98 20.52 8.31
C GLY A 44 -4.06 21.07 7.36
N SER A 45 -4.77 20.20 6.64
CA SER A 45 -5.78 20.57 5.64
C SER A 45 -7.20 20.09 5.98
N SER A 46 -7.41 19.51 7.16
CA SER A 46 -8.67 18.88 7.53
C SER A 46 -9.16 19.37 8.88
N GLU A 47 -10.47 19.56 9.00
CA GLU A 47 -11.11 19.96 10.25
C GLU A 47 -12.02 18.86 10.82
N GLY A 48 -12.11 18.80 12.15
CA GLY A 48 -13.11 18.04 12.88
C GLY A 48 -13.36 16.61 12.37
N ALA A 49 -14.52 16.42 11.73
CA ALA A 49 -15.01 15.12 11.26
C ALA A 49 -14.12 14.49 10.16
N ALA A 50 -13.48 15.31 9.33
CA ALA A 50 -12.63 14.82 8.25
C ALA A 50 -11.39 14.06 8.79
N ILE A 51 -10.82 14.48 9.91
CA ILE A 51 -9.69 13.79 10.56
C ILE A 51 -10.07 12.34 10.89
N PHE A 52 -11.28 12.10 11.41
CA PHE A 52 -11.76 10.74 11.69
C PHE A 52 -11.93 9.91 10.42
N GLY A 53 -12.42 10.54 9.34
CA GLY A 53 -12.50 9.93 8.01
C GLY A 53 -11.12 9.50 7.50
N MET A 54 -10.12 10.37 7.65
CA MET A 54 -8.75 10.08 7.26
C MET A 54 -8.15 8.93 8.05
N VAL A 55 -8.31 8.92 9.38
CA VAL A 55 -7.84 7.83 10.24
C VAL A 55 -8.47 6.50 9.80
N LEU A 56 -9.77 6.49 9.51
CA LEU A 56 -10.43 5.28 9.02
C LEU A 56 -9.89 4.85 7.65
N GLY A 57 -9.66 5.79 6.74
CA GLY A 57 -9.06 5.53 5.41
C GLY A 57 -7.65 4.93 5.52
N ILE A 58 -6.83 5.47 6.42
CA ILE A 58 -5.50 4.94 6.76
C ILE A 58 -5.61 3.50 7.24
N VAL A 59 -6.50 3.22 8.21
CA VAL A 59 -6.71 1.88 8.74
C VAL A 59 -7.19 0.93 7.64
N ALA A 60 -8.12 1.36 6.79
CA ALA A 60 -8.64 0.57 5.68
C ALA A 60 -7.55 0.21 4.66
N LEU A 61 -6.72 1.17 4.24
CA LEU A 61 -5.57 0.92 3.38
C LEU A 61 -4.56 -0.01 4.04
N GLY A 62 -4.37 0.15 5.34
CA GLY A 62 -3.50 -0.69 6.13
C GLY A 62 -3.95 -2.16 6.11
N VAL A 63 -5.22 -2.40 6.45
CA VAL A 63 -5.81 -3.75 6.42
C VAL A 63 -5.83 -4.32 5.00
N ALA A 64 -6.16 -3.51 3.98
CA ALA A 64 -6.15 -3.93 2.59
C ALA A 64 -4.74 -4.36 2.13
N GLY A 65 -3.72 -3.57 2.45
CA GLY A 65 -2.33 -3.92 2.14
C GLY A 65 -1.86 -5.18 2.85
N TRP A 66 -2.17 -5.31 4.14
CA TRP A 66 -1.88 -6.51 4.92
C TRP A 66 -2.54 -7.76 4.33
N THR A 67 -3.85 -7.71 4.09
CA THR A 67 -4.62 -8.82 3.52
C THR A 67 -4.11 -9.20 2.13
N PHE A 68 -3.77 -8.21 1.29
CA PHE A 68 -3.15 -8.44 -0.01
C PHE A 68 -1.81 -9.19 0.13
N CYS A 69 -0.96 -8.80 1.08
CA CYS A 69 0.31 -9.50 1.35
C CYS A 69 0.12 -10.96 1.82
N VAL A 70 -0.96 -11.24 2.55
CA VAL A 70 -1.29 -12.60 3.03
C VAL A 70 -1.86 -13.47 1.91
N VAL A 71 -2.78 -12.95 1.09
CA VAL A 71 -3.47 -13.72 0.04
C VAL A 71 -2.59 -13.88 -1.21
N ALA A 72 -1.94 -12.80 -1.66
CA ALA A 72 -1.16 -12.78 -2.89
C ALA A 72 0.31 -13.18 -2.65
N LEU A 73 0.54 -14.34 -2.03
CA LEU A 73 1.90 -14.83 -1.69
C LEU A 73 2.88 -14.82 -2.87
N ARG A 74 2.38 -15.02 -4.09
CA ARG A 74 3.17 -15.03 -5.35
C ARG A 74 3.60 -13.63 -5.80
N PHE A 75 2.95 -12.58 -5.31
CA PHE A 75 3.26 -11.17 -5.60
C PHE A 75 3.82 -10.42 -4.39
N SER A 76 3.73 -11.01 -3.19
CA SER A 76 4.11 -10.37 -1.93
C SER A 76 5.50 -9.74 -1.91
N ASN A 77 6.51 -10.33 -2.58
CA ASN A 77 7.85 -9.75 -2.58
C ASN A 77 8.02 -8.61 -3.60
N CYS A 78 7.42 -8.70 -4.78
CA CYS A 78 7.33 -7.55 -5.70
C CYS A 78 6.61 -6.40 -5.03
N PHE A 79 5.54 -6.70 -4.30
CA PHE A 79 4.78 -5.71 -3.56
C PHE A 79 5.57 -5.14 -2.38
N ALA A 80 6.31 -5.96 -1.63
CA ALA A 80 7.18 -5.51 -0.55
C ALA A 80 8.33 -4.63 -1.06
N LEU A 81 8.88 -4.95 -2.24
CA LEU A 81 9.93 -4.15 -2.86
C LEU A 81 9.38 -2.84 -3.44
N ALA A 82 8.23 -2.90 -4.10
CA ALA A 82 7.50 -1.72 -4.56
C ALA A 82 7.13 -0.78 -3.41
N THR A 83 6.60 -1.32 -2.31
CA THR A 83 6.27 -0.55 -1.10
C THR A 83 7.51 -0.03 -0.39
N GLY A 84 8.62 -0.77 -0.42
CA GLY A 84 9.93 -0.28 0.03
C GLY A 84 10.44 0.88 -0.82
N ILE A 85 10.30 0.81 -2.14
CA ILE A 85 10.66 1.91 -3.05
C ILE A 85 9.70 3.09 -2.85
N LEU A 86 8.42 2.86 -2.60
CA LEU A 86 7.47 3.92 -2.19
C LEU A 86 7.87 4.58 -0.88
N ALA A 87 8.32 3.79 0.10
CA ALA A 87 8.82 4.31 1.37
C ALA A 87 10.03 5.22 1.15
N ILE A 88 10.89 4.88 0.20
CA ILE A 88 11.97 5.76 -0.23
C ILE A 88 11.40 6.95 -1.03
N SER A 89 10.32 6.77 -1.77
CA SER A 89 9.69 7.87 -2.51
C SER A 89 9.02 8.91 -1.63
N GLN A 90 8.91 8.68 -0.31
CA GLN A 90 8.57 9.75 0.65
C GLN A 90 9.58 10.89 0.67
N PHE A 91 10.79 10.67 0.15
CA PHE A 91 11.73 11.75 -0.18
C PHE A 91 11.27 12.63 -1.34
N PHE A 92 10.17 12.27 -2.02
CA PHE A 92 9.45 13.13 -2.96
C PHE A 92 8.10 13.56 -2.38
N PRO A 93 8.07 14.47 -1.37
CA PRO A 93 6.85 15.10 -0.89
C PRO A 93 5.94 15.61 -2.02
N VAL A 94 6.55 15.96 -3.15
CA VAL A 94 5.89 16.38 -4.38
C VAL A 94 4.85 15.36 -4.88
N LEU A 95 5.17 14.06 -4.91
CA LEU A 95 4.22 13.04 -5.40
C LEU A 95 3.03 12.86 -4.45
N GLN A 96 3.30 12.87 -3.14
CA GLN A 96 2.26 12.81 -2.11
C GLN A 96 1.34 14.02 -2.22
N PHE A 97 1.92 15.21 -2.41
CA PHE A 97 1.19 16.46 -2.55
C PHE A 97 0.33 16.48 -3.81
N ILE A 98 0.88 16.11 -4.97
CA ILE A 98 0.12 16.02 -6.23
C ILE A 98 -1.02 15.00 -6.11
N ALA A 99 -0.76 13.82 -5.55
CA ALA A 99 -1.79 12.81 -5.35
C ALA A 99 -2.88 13.27 -4.36
N GLY A 100 -2.50 14.05 -3.35
CA GLY A 100 -3.43 14.70 -2.42
C GLY A 100 -4.33 15.70 -3.13
N LEU A 101 -3.76 16.62 -3.91
CA LEU A 101 -4.52 17.60 -4.67
C LEU A 101 -5.49 16.94 -5.66
N ILE A 102 -5.02 15.94 -6.42
CA ILE A 102 -5.87 15.19 -7.35
C ILE A 102 -7.01 14.50 -6.60
N ALA A 103 -6.74 13.91 -5.43
CA ALA A 103 -7.76 13.25 -4.64
C ALA A 103 -8.82 14.22 -4.13
N ILE A 104 -8.42 15.40 -3.66
CA ILE A 104 -9.32 16.47 -3.22
C ILE A 104 -10.22 16.90 -4.38
N GLU A 105 -9.66 17.22 -5.54
CA GLU A 105 -10.41 17.61 -6.75
C GLU A 105 -11.42 16.53 -7.17
N LEU A 106 -11.01 15.26 -7.17
CA LEU A 106 -11.90 14.14 -7.51
C LEU A 106 -13.08 13.99 -6.53
N VAL A 107 -12.83 14.20 -5.23
CA VAL A 107 -13.91 14.17 -4.22
C VAL A 107 -14.89 15.32 -4.46
N PHE A 108 -14.40 16.53 -4.75
CA PHE A 108 -15.26 17.68 -5.01
C PHE A 108 -16.10 17.52 -6.29
N ILE A 109 -15.51 17.02 -7.38
CA ILE A 109 -16.23 16.72 -8.64
C ILE A 109 -17.33 15.68 -8.41
N GLY A 110 -17.09 14.71 -7.53
CA GLY A 110 -18.00 13.59 -7.28
C GLY A 110 -19.18 13.91 -6.35
N ARG A 111 -19.25 15.08 -5.73
CA ARG A 111 -20.34 15.42 -4.80
C ARG A 111 -21.63 15.77 -5.56
N PRO A 112 -22.74 15.06 -5.32
CA PRO A 112 -24.04 15.47 -5.85
C PRO A 112 -24.61 16.58 -4.96
N GLY A 113 -24.53 17.84 -5.40
CA GLY A 113 -25.13 18.97 -4.68
C GLY A 113 -25.15 20.26 -5.50
N PRO A 114 -26.07 21.20 -5.20
CA PRO A 114 -26.11 22.51 -5.85
C PRO A 114 -24.93 23.35 -5.35
N PHE A 115 -23.79 23.25 -6.03
CA PHE A 115 -22.57 24.02 -5.77
C PHE A 115 -22.67 25.46 -6.27
N MET A 116 -23.61 26.22 -5.72
CA MET A 116 -23.62 27.68 -5.85
C MET A 116 -23.59 28.24 -4.44
N GLU A 117 -22.63 29.12 -4.17
CA GLU A 117 -22.44 29.85 -2.90
C GLU A 117 -21.71 29.10 -1.79
N GLU A 118 -20.43 28.85 -1.99
CA GLU A 118 -19.37 29.40 -1.15
C GLU A 118 -18.06 29.14 -1.91
N GLY A 119 -17.07 30.04 -1.77
CA GLY A 119 -15.88 30.04 -2.62
C GLY A 119 -15.07 28.73 -2.59
N PRO A 120 -13.96 28.63 -3.34
CA PRO A 120 -13.10 27.45 -3.35
C PRO A 120 -12.45 27.26 -1.98
N THR A 121 -13.18 26.67 -1.04
CA THR A 121 -12.66 26.22 0.24
C THR A 121 -12.02 24.87 -0.02
N THR A 122 -10.69 24.86 -0.06
CA THR A 122 -9.86 23.66 -0.16
C THR A 122 -9.87 22.83 1.12
N GLU A 123 -10.77 23.11 2.06
CA GLU A 123 -10.86 22.47 3.36
C GLU A 123 -11.72 21.21 3.30
N LEU A 124 -11.18 20.13 3.88
CA LEU A 124 -11.90 18.88 4.08
C LEU A 124 -12.68 19.00 5.38
N VAL A 125 -14.00 19.20 5.25
CA VAL A 125 -14.88 19.44 6.41
C VAL A 125 -15.61 18.16 6.84
N THR A 126 -16.00 17.31 5.89
CA THR A 126 -16.82 16.13 6.22
C THR A 126 -16.00 14.87 6.44
N PHE A 127 -16.55 13.97 7.25
CA PHE A 127 -16.01 12.62 7.45
C PHE A 127 -15.79 11.87 6.13
N THR A 128 -16.76 11.93 5.22
CA THR A 128 -16.68 11.29 3.91
C THR A 128 -15.54 11.85 3.06
N ASP A 129 -15.27 13.16 3.14
CA ASP A 129 -14.19 13.78 2.37
C ASP A 129 -12.83 13.28 2.83
N GLY A 130 -12.59 13.25 4.14
CA GLY A 130 -11.35 12.73 4.71
C GLY A 130 -11.14 11.26 4.33
N LEU A 131 -12.20 10.44 4.39
CA LEU A 131 -12.15 9.03 4.02
C LEU A 131 -11.82 8.84 2.54
N PHE A 132 -12.59 9.44 1.64
CA PHE A 132 -12.40 9.24 0.19
C PHE A 132 -11.09 9.86 -0.30
N THR A 133 -10.73 11.05 0.17
CA THR A 133 -9.44 11.67 -0.17
C THR A 133 -8.30 10.74 0.19
N THR A 134 -8.30 10.21 1.41
CA THR A 134 -7.25 9.29 1.88
C THR A 134 -7.19 8.02 1.04
N LEU A 135 -8.33 7.40 0.73
CA LEU A 135 -8.40 6.19 -0.09
C LEU A 135 -7.88 6.45 -1.51
N ILE A 136 -8.32 7.54 -2.14
CA ILE A 136 -7.91 7.90 -3.50
C ILE A 136 -6.41 8.20 -3.54
N THR A 137 -5.90 9.01 -2.61
CA THR A 137 -4.46 9.29 -2.50
C THR A 137 -3.67 7.99 -2.32
N GLY A 138 -4.10 7.11 -1.41
CA GLY A 138 -3.46 5.82 -1.19
C GLY A 138 -3.41 4.94 -2.44
N ILE A 139 -4.51 4.87 -3.19
CA ILE A 139 -4.60 4.12 -4.45
C ILE A 139 -3.71 4.73 -5.53
N LEU A 140 -3.75 6.05 -5.70
CA LEU A 140 -2.93 6.78 -6.67
C LEU A 140 -1.44 6.57 -6.46
N LEU A 141 -1.00 6.39 -5.21
CA LEU A 141 0.40 6.07 -4.88
C LEU A 141 0.69 4.58 -5.01
N ALA A 142 -0.27 3.71 -4.68
CA ALA A 142 -0.12 2.27 -4.81
C ALA A 142 0.06 1.83 -6.27
N ILE A 143 -0.67 2.42 -7.22
CA ILE A 143 -0.61 2.09 -8.65
C ILE A 143 0.82 2.19 -9.22
N PRO A 144 1.51 3.35 -9.21
CA PRO A 144 2.84 3.49 -9.79
C PRO A 144 3.86 2.60 -9.09
N ALA A 145 3.69 2.34 -7.79
CA ALA A 145 4.54 1.42 -7.06
C ALA A 145 4.38 -0.02 -7.56
N VAL A 146 3.14 -0.48 -7.72
CA VAL A 146 2.85 -1.80 -8.27
C VAL A 146 3.41 -1.91 -9.68
N LEU A 147 3.18 -0.90 -10.53
CA LEU A 147 3.72 -0.85 -11.90
C LEU A 147 5.24 -0.92 -11.90
N LEU A 148 5.92 -0.17 -11.03
CA LEU A 148 7.38 -0.22 -10.88
C LEU A 148 7.86 -1.59 -10.41
N GLY A 149 7.19 -2.20 -9.44
CA GLY A 149 7.50 -3.55 -8.96
C GLY A 149 7.34 -4.61 -10.05
N LEU A 150 6.31 -4.49 -10.89
CA LEU A 150 6.08 -5.36 -12.05
C LEU A 150 7.13 -5.12 -13.14
N PHE A 151 7.46 -3.85 -13.41
CA PHE A 151 8.49 -3.47 -14.37
C PHE A 151 9.87 -4.01 -13.97
N LEU A 152 10.28 -3.84 -12.72
CA LEU A 152 11.55 -4.38 -12.20
C LEU A 152 11.60 -5.91 -12.30
N ARG A 153 10.46 -6.58 -12.06
CA ARG A 153 10.36 -8.04 -12.25
C ARG A 153 10.54 -8.44 -13.70
N TYR A 154 9.96 -7.66 -14.62
CA TYR A 154 10.05 -7.90 -16.06
C TYR A 154 11.47 -7.69 -16.58
N VAL A 155 12.10 -6.56 -16.22
CA VAL A 155 13.47 -6.20 -16.66
C VAL A 155 14.53 -7.06 -16.00
N TRP A 156 14.36 -7.45 -14.73
CA TRP A 156 15.37 -8.18 -13.97
C TRP A 156 14.89 -9.59 -13.54
N PRO A 157 14.75 -10.55 -14.48
CA PRO A 157 14.26 -11.90 -14.17
C PRO A 157 15.18 -12.67 -13.21
N GLY A 158 16.45 -12.27 -13.08
CA GLY A 158 17.38 -12.80 -12.07
C GLY A 158 16.94 -12.55 -10.63
N TYR A 159 16.11 -11.53 -10.38
CA TYR A 159 15.56 -11.22 -9.07
C TYR A 159 14.57 -12.31 -8.63
N ALA A 160 13.71 -12.77 -9.56
CA ALA A 160 12.73 -13.83 -9.31
C ALA A 160 13.40 -15.18 -8.97
N ARG A 161 14.61 -15.45 -9.48
CA ARG A 161 15.34 -16.71 -9.21
C ARG A 161 15.98 -16.74 -7.82
N ARG A 162 16.43 -15.61 -7.27
CA ARG A 162 17.01 -15.56 -5.91
C ARG A 162 15.97 -15.87 -4.84
N GLU A 163 14.72 -15.54 -5.10
CA GLU A 163 13.59 -15.82 -4.21
C GLU A 163 13.23 -17.29 -4.11
N GLN A 164 13.49 -18.06 -5.17
CA GLN A 164 13.19 -19.47 -5.23
C GLN A 164 14.32 -20.36 -4.70
N ARG A 165 15.53 -19.83 -4.49
CA ARG A 165 16.58 -20.61 -3.84
C ARG A 165 16.21 -20.78 -2.36
N PRO A 166 15.86 -22.01 -1.91
CA PRO A 166 15.74 -22.24 -0.49
C PRO A 166 17.08 -21.84 0.14
N ARG A 167 17.05 -21.05 1.22
CA ARG A 167 18.24 -20.81 2.05
C ARG A 167 18.67 -22.17 2.59
N SER A 168 19.47 -22.89 1.82
CA SER A 168 20.20 -24.05 2.27
C SER A 168 21.13 -23.54 3.35
N LEU A 169 20.89 -24.03 4.56
CA LEU A 169 21.61 -23.69 5.78
C LEU A 169 23.12 -23.76 5.51
N SER A 170 23.76 -22.59 5.44
CA SER A 170 25.17 -22.49 5.81
C SER A 170 25.21 -22.76 7.31
N HIS A 171 25.67 -23.97 7.63
CA HIS A 171 25.96 -24.45 8.97
C HIS A 171 26.93 -23.52 9.70
#